data_AF-A0A2E6QVH0-F1
#
_entry.id   AF-A0A2E6QVH0-F1
#
_cell.length_a   1.000
_cell.length_b   1.000
_cell.length_c   1.000
_cell.angle_alpha   90.00
_cell.angle_beta   90.00
_cell.angle_gamma   90.00
#
_symmetry.space_group_name_H-M   'P 1'
#
loop_
_entity.id
_entity.type
_entity.pdbx_description
1 polymer ?
#
loop_
_entity_poly.entity_id
_entity_poly.type
_entity_poly.pdbx_seq_one_letter_code
_entity_poly.pdbx_strand_id
1 'polypeptide(L)'
;MKHFFNLLFIFSSFSFIQGQSCLDLFFSEYVEGWSNNKALEIYNPTAESIDLSAYSISRYTNGDVQASTPQQLEGIIAPHDVFVIGLDKRDPNGTGYDAPMWDGYYTYTDSITGEEVTTYDIDSDLQSKIDFWANGIYYSGTDPDSAAIYPMTMFFNGNDALTLERIGIGIVDLIGKVGEDPGAAWSDAQGNYWTKDHTLMRKSSITSGVVTNPLVFDPTMEWDSLPANTFENLGFHNCDCNDNTNLLESASSITIYPNPSSTNTIKINSLSIINAIRVYNKLGQMLIDRKINNLTEAEITLPDEKDIYFISIKTAHGIKTKRVIFH
;
A
#
# COMPACT_ATOMS: atom_id res chain seq x y z
N MET A 1 -71.60 18.51 25.05
CA MET A 1 -70.24 19.05 24.82
C MET A 1 -69.22 17.99 25.21
N LYS A 2 -68.69 17.24 24.24
CA LYS A 2 -67.52 16.37 24.43
C LYS A 2 -66.50 16.79 23.40
N HIS A 3 -65.49 17.54 23.82
CA HIS A 3 -64.40 18.00 22.98
C HIS A 3 -63.42 16.84 22.76
N PHE A 4 -63.26 16.42 21.52
CA PHE A 4 -62.18 15.52 21.11
C PHE A 4 -60.90 16.34 20.98
N PHE A 5 -59.92 16.05 21.82
CA PHE A 5 -58.57 16.60 21.74
C PHE A 5 -57.79 15.76 20.72
N ASN A 6 -57.52 16.32 19.54
CA ASN A 6 -56.62 15.69 18.57
C ASN A 6 -55.18 15.88 19.05
N LEU A 7 -54.55 14.77 19.46
CA LEU A 7 -53.13 14.73 19.79
C LEU A 7 -52.32 14.65 18.49
N LEU A 8 -51.64 15.74 18.13
CA LEU A 8 -50.75 15.80 16.98
C LEU A 8 -49.42 15.11 17.36
N PHE A 9 -49.21 13.88 16.88
CA PHE A 9 -47.91 13.20 17.00
C PHE A 9 -46.93 13.84 16.02
N ILE A 10 -45.97 14.61 16.54
CA ILE A 10 -44.80 15.07 15.78
C ILE A 10 -43.86 13.88 15.65
N PHE A 11 -43.89 13.21 14.49
CA PHE A 11 -42.84 12.27 14.11
C PHE A 11 -41.57 13.08 13.83
N SER A 12 -40.71 13.19 14.84
CA SER A 12 -39.32 13.55 14.65
C SER A 12 -38.67 12.47 13.81
N SER A 13 -38.40 12.76 12.54
CA SER A 13 -37.55 11.92 11.70
C SER A 13 -36.16 11.93 12.31
N PHE A 14 -35.80 10.86 13.02
CA PHE A 14 -34.41 10.53 13.25
C PHE A 14 -33.80 10.24 11.89
N SER A 15 -33.07 11.20 11.34
CA SER A 15 -32.12 10.92 10.27
C SER A 15 -31.09 9.97 10.85
N PHE A 16 -31.10 8.71 10.40
CA PHE A 16 -29.94 7.85 10.56
C PHE A 16 -28.78 8.58 9.87
N ILE A 17 -27.76 8.96 10.64
CA ILE A 17 -26.46 9.32 10.08
C ILE A 17 -25.98 8.02 9.43
N GLN A 18 -26.10 7.92 8.10
CA GLN A 18 -25.30 6.94 7.38
C GLN A 18 -23.84 7.21 7.76
N GLY A 19 -23.13 6.18 8.20
CA GLY A 19 -21.71 6.28 8.53
C GLY A 19 -21.00 6.96 7.36
N GLN A 20 -20.34 8.08 7.63
CA GLN A 20 -19.64 8.83 6.61
C GLN A 20 -18.44 7.99 6.17
N SER A 21 -18.45 7.55 4.91
CA SER A 21 -17.38 6.75 4.32
C SER A 21 -16.21 7.63 3.92
N CYS A 22 -15.03 7.02 3.71
CA CYS A 22 -13.85 7.68 3.15
C CYS A 22 -13.31 8.82 4.02
N LEU A 23 -13.39 8.66 5.33
CA LEU A 23 -13.04 9.71 6.29
C LEU A 23 -11.66 9.59 6.93
N ASP A 24 -11.12 8.38 6.98
CA ASP A 24 -9.94 8.09 7.78
C ASP A 24 -9.17 6.93 7.17
N LEU A 25 -7.95 6.76 7.66
CA LEU A 25 -7.03 5.71 7.23
C LEU A 25 -7.58 4.33 7.55
N PHE A 26 -7.27 3.35 6.71
CA PHE A 26 -7.55 1.94 7.00
C PHE A 26 -6.46 1.05 6.40
N PHE A 27 -6.34 -0.19 6.87
CA PHE A 27 -5.40 -1.15 6.30
C PHE A 27 -5.88 -1.60 4.92
N SER A 28 -5.05 -1.42 3.89
CA SER A 28 -5.33 -1.87 2.53
C SER A 28 -4.65 -3.20 2.19
N GLU A 29 -3.55 -3.53 2.85
CA GLU A 29 -2.85 -4.80 2.65
C GLU A 29 -2.22 -5.30 3.94
N TYR A 30 -2.30 -6.61 4.18
CA TYR A 30 -1.61 -7.31 5.24
C TYR A 30 -0.80 -8.43 4.61
N VAL A 31 0.50 -8.45 4.87
CA VAL A 31 1.41 -9.42 4.28
C VAL A 31 2.01 -10.25 5.39
N GLU A 32 1.59 -11.51 5.45
CA GLU A 32 2.25 -12.54 6.23
C GLU A 32 2.87 -13.57 5.31
N GLY A 33 4.07 -13.25 4.84
CA GLY A 33 4.88 -14.15 4.03
C GLY A 33 5.72 -15.10 4.89
N TRP A 34 6.51 -15.90 4.19
CA TRP A 34 7.48 -16.80 4.81
C TRP A 34 8.63 -16.03 5.46
N SER A 35 9.26 -16.63 6.48
CA SER A 35 10.38 -16.02 7.19
C SER A 35 10.00 -14.60 7.69
N ASN A 36 10.83 -13.61 7.39
CA ASN A 36 10.68 -12.22 7.80
C ASN A 36 9.88 -11.35 6.80
N ASN A 37 9.21 -11.94 5.80
CA ASN A 37 8.37 -11.19 4.87
C ASN A 37 7.08 -10.76 5.59
N LYS A 38 7.12 -9.56 6.16
CA LYS A 38 6.01 -8.97 6.91
C LYS A 38 5.86 -7.52 6.49
N ALA A 39 4.67 -7.17 6.03
CA ALA A 39 4.33 -5.79 5.69
C ALA A 39 2.86 -5.48 6.04
N LEU A 40 2.60 -4.21 6.29
CA LEU A 40 1.26 -3.64 6.41
C LEU A 40 1.18 -2.43 5.49
N GLU A 41 0.09 -2.29 4.75
CA GLU A 41 -0.19 -1.11 3.95
C GLU A 41 -1.40 -0.37 4.53
N ILE A 42 -1.27 0.95 4.64
CA ILE A 42 -2.33 1.85 5.09
C ILE A 42 -2.73 2.73 3.91
N TYR A 43 -4.03 2.81 3.64
CA TYR A 43 -4.58 3.66 2.58
C TYR A 43 -5.24 4.93 3.16
N ASN A 44 -5.03 6.05 2.48
CA ASN A 44 -5.76 7.29 2.72
C ASN A 44 -6.90 7.46 1.72
N PRO A 45 -8.16 7.14 2.07
CA PRO A 45 -9.30 7.32 1.17
C PRO A 45 -9.77 8.76 1.01
N THR A 46 -9.21 9.71 1.78
CA THR A 46 -9.68 11.08 1.83
C THR A 46 -9.12 11.91 0.67
N ALA A 47 -9.74 13.07 0.42
CA ALA A 47 -9.26 14.04 -0.56
C ALA A 47 -8.11 14.94 -0.04
N GLU A 48 -7.68 14.76 1.22
CA GLU A 48 -6.67 15.59 1.88
C GLU A 48 -5.48 14.74 2.33
N SER A 49 -4.31 15.36 2.44
CA SER A 49 -3.13 14.68 2.99
C SER A 49 -3.29 14.47 4.49
N ILE A 50 -2.88 13.31 5.00
CA ILE A 50 -2.94 12.96 6.43
C ILE A 50 -1.53 12.81 6.99
N ASP A 51 -1.27 13.49 8.11
CA ASP A 51 -0.03 13.37 8.90
C ASP A 51 -0.10 12.13 9.80
N LEU A 52 0.84 11.21 9.59
CA LEU A 52 0.92 9.94 10.30
C LEU A 52 1.46 10.04 11.72
N SER A 53 2.06 11.17 12.11
CA SER A 53 2.55 11.36 13.48
C SER A 53 1.43 11.26 14.53
N ALA A 54 0.18 11.43 14.11
CA ALA A 54 -1.02 11.26 14.93
C ALA A 54 -1.51 9.80 15.02
N TYR A 55 -0.84 8.84 14.38
CA TYR A 55 -1.26 7.45 14.28
C TYR A 55 -0.21 6.48 14.83
N SER A 56 -0.69 5.32 15.28
CA SER A 56 0.14 4.19 15.69
C SER A 56 -0.49 2.87 15.29
N ILE A 57 0.35 1.85 15.15
CA ILE A 57 -0.10 0.46 15.02
C ILE A 57 0.31 -0.37 16.24
N SER A 58 -0.60 -1.24 16.65
CA SER A 58 -0.42 -2.10 17.82
C SER A 58 -0.79 -3.54 17.49
N ARG A 59 -0.09 -4.50 18.10
CA ARG A 59 -0.36 -5.93 17.98
C ARG A 59 -0.85 -6.50 19.30
N TYR A 60 -1.81 -7.40 19.24
CA TYR A 60 -2.34 -8.15 20.37
C TYR A 60 -2.01 -9.62 20.13
N THR A 61 -1.05 -10.11 20.91
CA THR A 61 -0.44 -11.42 20.68
C THR A 61 -1.39 -12.55 21.08
N ASN A 62 -1.70 -13.50 20.19
CA ASN A 62 -2.40 -14.75 20.55
C ASN A 62 -3.64 -14.55 21.45
N GLY A 63 -4.51 -13.62 21.08
CA GLY A 63 -5.73 -13.32 21.86
C GLY A 63 -5.54 -12.51 23.14
N ASP A 64 -4.39 -11.86 23.33
CA ASP A 64 -4.20 -10.95 24.46
C ASP A 64 -5.10 -9.70 24.32
N VAL A 65 -5.41 -9.09 25.46
CA VAL A 65 -6.10 -7.79 25.57
C VAL A 65 -5.13 -6.65 25.84
N GLN A 66 -3.87 -6.96 26.11
CA GLN A 66 -2.80 -5.98 26.22
C GLN A 66 -2.05 -5.88 24.90
N ALA A 67 -1.89 -4.66 24.41
CA ALA A 67 -1.13 -4.38 23.21
C ALA A 67 0.37 -4.58 23.44
N SER A 68 1.07 -4.89 22.34
CA SER A 68 2.50 -4.68 22.19
C SER A 68 2.88 -3.21 22.46
N THR A 69 4.19 -2.91 22.51
CA THR A 69 4.61 -1.50 22.43
C THR A 69 4.09 -0.91 21.11
N PRO A 70 3.24 0.14 21.14
CA PRO A 70 2.72 0.73 19.91
C PRO A 70 3.86 1.28 19.05
N GLN A 71 3.81 0.99 17.75
CA GLN A 71 4.70 1.60 16.78
C GLN A 71 4.03 2.88 16.28
N GLN A 72 4.49 4.03 16.78
CA GLN A 72 4.09 5.33 16.25
C GLN A 72 4.57 5.46 14.80
N LEU A 73 3.70 6.00 13.95
CA LEU A 73 3.99 6.24 12.54
C LEU A 73 4.51 7.67 12.34
N GLU A 74 5.10 7.92 11.17
CA GLU A 74 5.61 9.23 10.80
C GLU A 74 5.47 9.44 9.28
N GLY A 75 5.57 10.70 8.85
CA GLY A 75 5.40 11.08 7.46
C GLY A 75 3.98 11.54 7.14
N ILE A 76 3.69 11.66 5.84
CA ILE A 76 2.43 12.17 5.32
C ILE A 76 1.96 11.24 4.21
N ILE A 77 0.71 10.79 4.27
CA ILE A 77 0.06 10.09 3.16
C ILE A 77 -0.71 11.11 2.32
N ALA A 78 -0.44 11.17 1.02
CA ALA A 78 -1.19 12.01 0.10
C ALA A 78 -2.65 11.52 -0.06
N PRO A 79 -3.57 12.36 -0.60
CA PRO A 79 -4.92 11.91 -0.93
C PRO A 79 -4.89 10.68 -1.86
N HIS A 80 -5.69 9.67 -1.54
CA HIS A 80 -5.81 8.43 -2.33
C HIS A 80 -4.49 7.68 -2.54
N ASP A 81 -3.53 7.87 -1.65
CA ASP A 81 -2.23 7.21 -1.67
C ASP A 81 -2.13 6.20 -0.52
N VAL A 82 -1.06 5.41 -0.54
CA VAL A 82 -0.77 4.40 0.47
C VAL A 82 0.51 4.71 1.24
N PHE A 83 0.70 4.03 2.36
CA PHE A 83 1.93 4.02 3.12
C PHE A 83 2.26 2.60 3.56
N VAL A 84 3.42 2.11 3.17
CA VAL A 84 3.81 0.72 3.40
C VAL A 84 4.83 0.63 4.53
N ILE A 85 4.50 -0.20 5.51
CA ILE A 85 5.31 -0.48 6.69
C ILE A 85 5.89 -1.89 6.55
N GLY A 86 7.22 -2.01 6.55
CA GLY A 86 7.93 -3.28 6.51
C GLY A 86 8.55 -3.64 7.86
N LEU A 87 8.61 -4.93 8.19
CA LEU A 87 9.40 -5.41 9.32
C LEU A 87 10.90 -5.16 9.05
N ASP A 88 11.57 -4.41 9.93
CA ASP A 88 12.99 -4.16 9.79
C ASP A 88 13.82 -5.33 10.34
N LYS A 89 14.33 -6.15 9.42
CA LYS A 89 15.28 -7.25 9.71
C LYS A 89 16.62 -7.05 9.00
N ARG A 90 16.85 -5.85 8.46
CA ARG A 90 18.09 -5.53 7.75
C ARG A 90 19.24 -5.60 8.75
N ASP A 91 20.24 -6.43 8.47
CA ASP A 91 21.42 -6.57 9.32
C ASP A 91 22.11 -5.20 9.48
N PRO A 92 22.22 -4.66 10.70
CA PRO A 92 22.91 -3.39 10.94
C PRO A 92 24.38 -3.40 10.48
N ASN A 93 24.98 -4.58 10.34
CA ASN A 93 26.37 -4.78 9.93
C ASN A 93 26.54 -5.26 8.47
N GLY A 94 25.44 -5.50 7.73
CA GLY A 94 25.46 -5.86 6.31
C GLY A 94 26.15 -7.20 5.97
N THR A 95 26.20 -8.15 6.89
CA THR A 95 26.91 -9.43 6.77
C THR A 95 26.00 -10.67 6.66
N GLY A 96 24.69 -10.55 6.90
CA GLY A 96 23.73 -11.64 6.72
C GLY A 96 22.41 -11.13 6.16
N TYR A 97 21.96 -11.68 5.02
CA TYR A 97 20.66 -11.35 4.45
C TYR A 97 19.56 -12.13 5.18
N ASP A 98 18.93 -11.50 6.17
CA ASP A 98 17.52 -11.74 6.45
C ASP A 98 16.74 -10.59 5.79
N ALA A 99 16.83 -10.47 4.46
CA ALA A 99 16.18 -9.38 3.73
C ALA A 99 14.66 -9.52 3.89
N PRO A 100 13.99 -8.67 4.68
CA PRO A 100 12.53 -8.63 4.70
C PRO A 100 12.06 -8.17 3.33
N MET A 101 10.94 -8.70 2.84
CA MET A 101 10.43 -8.39 1.50
C MET A 101 11.46 -8.75 0.43
N TRP A 102 11.83 -10.04 0.39
CA TRP A 102 12.92 -10.59 -0.43
C TRP A 102 13.14 -9.88 -1.77
N ASP A 103 14.26 -9.17 -1.87
CA ASP A 103 14.80 -8.65 -3.13
C ASP A 103 15.57 -9.79 -3.83
N GLY A 104 14.85 -10.61 -4.61
CA GLY A 104 15.40 -11.79 -5.27
C GLY A 104 14.37 -12.63 -6.02
N TYR A 105 14.86 -13.71 -6.65
CA TYR A 105 14.01 -14.60 -7.43
C TYR A 105 12.98 -15.33 -6.55
N TYR A 106 11.70 -15.05 -6.75
CA TYR A 106 10.62 -15.90 -6.29
C TYR A 106 10.03 -16.63 -7.49
N THR A 107 10.24 -17.95 -7.52
CA THR A 107 9.72 -18.83 -8.56
C THR A 107 8.83 -19.87 -7.89
N TYR A 108 7.60 -20.02 -8.38
CA TYR A 108 6.72 -21.11 -8.00
C TYR A 108 6.35 -21.93 -9.24
N THR A 109 6.02 -23.20 -9.04
CA THR A 109 5.49 -24.03 -10.12
C THR A 109 3.98 -23.84 -10.17
N ASP A 110 3.47 -23.33 -11.29
CA ASP A 110 2.03 -23.21 -11.50
C ASP A 110 1.38 -24.60 -11.45
N SER A 111 0.41 -24.75 -10.55
CA SER A 111 -0.22 -26.05 -10.29
C SER A 111 -1.11 -26.58 -11.42
N ILE A 112 -1.46 -25.73 -12.39
CA ILE A 112 -2.31 -26.04 -13.54
C ILE A 112 -1.45 -26.36 -14.77
N THR A 113 -0.45 -25.54 -15.06
CA THR A 113 0.40 -25.68 -16.24
C THR A 113 1.68 -26.49 -15.99
N GLY A 114 2.12 -26.57 -14.73
CA GLY A 114 3.38 -27.20 -14.34
C GLY A 114 4.61 -26.38 -14.73
N GLU A 115 4.44 -25.13 -15.18
CA GLU A 115 5.54 -24.25 -15.55
C GLU A 115 6.09 -23.50 -14.33
N GLU A 116 7.40 -23.24 -14.33
CA GLU A 116 8.02 -22.33 -13.37
C GLU A 116 7.67 -20.88 -13.73
N VAL A 117 6.95 -20.22 -12.82
CA VAL A 117 6.58 -18.81 -12.92
C VAL A 117 7.45 -18.03 -11.95
N THR A 118 8.28 -17.14 -12.48
CA THR A 118 9.02 -16.16 -11.68
C THR A 118 8.17 -14.91 -11.51
N THR A 119 7.77 -14.63 -10.28
CA THR A 119 6.94 -13.47 -9.93
C THR A 119 7.79 -12.24 -9.63
N TYR A 120 8.93 -12.44 -8.97
CA TYR A 120 9.91 -11.39 -8.69
C TYR A 120 11.28 -11.86 -9.14
N ASP A 121 12.05 -10.95 -9.70
CA ASP A 121 13.43 -11.17 -10.15
C ASP A 121 14.38 -10.19 -9.46
N ILE A 122 15.66 -10.25 -9.81
CA ILE A 122 16.70 -9.37 -9.27
C ILE A 122 16.50 -7.88 -9.62
N ASP A 123 15.63 -7.58 -10.58
CA ASP A 123 15.30 -6.21 -10.96
C ASP A 123 14.03 -5.72 -10.23
N SER A 124 13.35 -6.61 -9.49
CA SER A 124 12.15 -6.32 -8.71
C SER A 124 12.53 -5.69 -7.36
N ASP A 125 12.66 -4.36 -7.34
CA ASP A 125 12.99 -3.59 -6.14
C ASP A 125 11.81 -3.51 -5.15
N LEU A 126 11.50 -4.64 -4.49
CA LEU A 126 10.40 -4.74 -3.53
C LEU A 126 10.65 -3.89 -2.27
N GLN A 127 11.91 -3.70 -1.89
CA GLN A 127 12.26 -2.85 -0.74
C GLN A 127 11.97 -1.37 -1.00
N SER A 128 12.01 -0.90 -2.26
CA SER A 128 11.61 0.47 -2.60
C SER A 128 10.14 0.78 -2.37
N LYS A 129 9.29 -0.26 -2.25
CA LYS A 129 7.88 -0.09 -1.91
C LYS A 129 7.66 0.26 -0.44
N ILE A 130 8.67 0.07 0.43
CA ILE A 130 8.55 0.30 1.87
C ILE A 130 8.89 1.76 2.20
N ASP A 131 7.91 2.48 2.75
CA ASP A 131 8.08 3.85 3.22
C ASP A 131 8.70 3.89 4.62
N PHE A 132 8.35 2.92 5.47
CA PHE A 132 8.77 2.89 6.87
C PHE A 132 9.16 1.49 7.35
N TRP A 133 10.38 1.39 7.86
CA TRP A 133 10.92 0.16 8.42
C TRP A 133 10.78 0.17 9.93
N ALA A 134 9.95 -0.73 10.47
CA ALA A 134 9.56 -0.75 11.87
C ALA A 134 10.16 -1.95 12.62
N ASN A 135 10.33 -1.79 13.95
CA ASN A 135 10.75 -2.86 14.86
C ASN A 135 12.12 -3.54 14.55
N GLY A 136 13.13 -2.73 14.21
CA GLY A 136 14.50 -3.17 13.83
C GLY A 136 15.38 -3.84 14.88
N ILE A 137 14.84 -4.25 16.03
CA ILE A 137 15.66 -4.93 17.04
C ILE A 137 15.85 -6.38 16.61
N TYR A 138 17.11 -6.73 16.32
CA TYR A 138 17.50 -8.08 15.92
C TYR A 138 17.35 -9.05 17.10
N TYR A 139 16.18 -9.68 17.21
CA TYR A 139 16.00 -10.82 18.09
C TYR A 139 16.68 -12.04 17.45
N SER A 140 17.67 -12.61 18.13
CA SER A 140 18.43 -13.79 17.69
C SER A 140 17.72 -15.13 17.99
N GLY A 141 16.48 -15.11 18.48
CA GLY A 141 15.69 -16.32 18.68
C GLY A 141 14.83 -16.65 17.47
N THR A 142 14.62 -17.94 17.25
CA THR A 142 13.93 -18.49 16.07
C THR A 142 12.41 -18.52 16.21
N ASP A 143 11.87 -18.03 17.32
CA ASP A 143 10.46 -18.07 17.65
C ASP A 143 9.93 -16.64 17.92
N PRO A 144 9.05 -16.08 17.05
CA PRO A 144 8.43 -14.78 17.26
C PRO A 144 7.57 -14.72 18.53
N ASP A 145 7.06 -15.87 19.01
CA ASP A 145 6.32 -15.97 20.27
C ASP A 145 7.25 -15.91 21.49
N SER A 146 8.52 -16.28 21.32
CA SER A 146 9.57 -16.21 22.37
C SER A 146 10.17 -14.80 22.55
N ALA A 147 9.79 -13.82 21.72
CA ALA A 147 10.18 -12.41 21.85
C ALA A 147 9.34 -11.62 22.90
N ALA A 148 8.78 -12.31 23.89
CA ALA A 148 7.91 -11.76 24.95
C ALA A 148 8.54 -10.64 25.81
N ILE A 149 9.86 -10.42 25.73
CA ILE A 149 10.52 -9.34 26.47
C ILE A 149 10.29 -7.98 25.79
N TYR A 150 9.98 -7.95 24.49
CA TYR A 150 9.51 -6.77 23.77
C TYR A 150 8.54 -7.20 22.66
N PRO A 151 7.24 -7.40 22.94
CA PRO A 151 6.26 -7.61 21.89
C PRO A 151 6.31 -6.39 20.96
N MET A 152 6.64 -6.65 19.70
CA MET A 152 6.83 -5.64 18.66
C MET A 152 5.76 -5.82 17.59
N THR A 153 5.17 -4.72 17.13
CA THR A 153 3.98 -4.76 16.29
C THR A 153 4.17 -5.59 15.02
N MET A 154 5.30 -5.44 14.31
CA MET A 154 5.54 -6.09 13.01
C MET A 154 5.90 -7.58 13.05
N PHE A 155 5.99 -8.20 14.24
CA PHE A 155 6.31 -9.63 14.38
C PHE A 155 5.07 -10.52 14.36
N PHE A 156 3.99 -10.08 13.71
CA PHE A 156 2.73 -10.82 13.68
C PHE A 156 2.86 -12.14 12.90
N ASN A 157 2.07 -13.16 13.28
CA ASN A 157 2.15 -14.53 12.72
C ASN A 157 0.77 -15.22 12.51
N GLY A 158 -0.25 -14.41 12.18
CA GLY A 158 -1.50 -14.89 11.60
C GLY A 158 -2.65 -15.10 12.55
N ASN A 159 -2.36 -15.42 13.81
CA ASN A 159 -3.34 -15.52 14.88
C ASN A 159 -3.37 -14.28 15.79
N ASP A 160 -2.56 -13.26 15.48
CA ASP A 160 -2.59 -11.98 16.17
C ASP A 160 -3.73 -11.08 15.68
N ALA A 161 -4.17 -10.18 16.57
CA ALA A 161 -4.97 -9.03 16.16
C ALA A 161 -4.08 -7.79 16.03
N LEU A 162 -4.38 -6.92 15.07
CA LEU A 162 -3.68 -5.67 14.81
C LEU A 162 -4.68 -4.51 14.86
N THR A 163 -4.25 -3.37 15.38
CA THR A 163 -5.04 -2.12 15.35
C THR A 163 -4.24 -1.01 14.69
N LEU A 164 -4.94 -0.18 13.91
CA LEU A 164 -4.54 1.15 13.51
C LEU A 164 -5.29 2.14 14.39
N GLU A 165 -4.55 3.00 15.10
CA GLU A 165 -5.10 3.85 16.15
C GLU A 165 -4.70 5.30 15.90
N ARG A 166 -5.64 6.23 16.10
CA ARG A 166 -5.34 7.65 16.19
C ARG A 166 -5.07 7.99 17.66
N ILE A 167 -3.90 8.54 17.93
CA ILE A 167 -3.39 8.78 19.28
C ILE A 167 -4.37 9.67 20.06
N GLY A 168 -4.82 9.19 21.22
CA GLY A 168 -5.76 9.89 22.09
C GLY A 168 -7.22 9.87 21.63
N ILE A 169 -7.55 9.26 20.48
CA ILE A 169 -8.93 9.11 19.98
C ILE A 169 -9.38 7.65 20.05
N GLY A 170 -8.59 6.71 19.54
CA GLY A 170 -8.91 5.28 19.55
C GLY A 170 -8.69 4.60 18.21
N ILE A 171 -9.31 3.43 18.04
CA ILE A 171 -9.16 2.58 16.85
C ILE A 171 -9.82 3.22 15.64
N VAL A 172 -9.09 3.21 14.53
CA VAL A 172 -9.52 3.66 13.20
C VAL A 172 -9.76 2.46 12.29
N ASP A 173 -8.94 1.41 12.43
CA ASP A 173 -9.14 0.13 11.77
C ASP A 173 -8.49 -1.02 12.54
N LEU A 174 -8.86 -2.25 12.23
CA LEU A 174 -8.28 -3.44 12.84
C LEU A 174 -8.31 -4.67 11.91
N ILE A 175 -7.38 -5.58 12.15
CA ILE A 175 -7.36 -6.93 11.57
C ILE A 175 -7.44 -7.92 12.72
N GLY A 176 -8.35 -8.90 12.63
CA GLY A 176 -8.60 -9.84 13.71
C GLY A 176 -9.58 -9.32 14.75
N LYS A 177 -9.55 -9.92 15.94
CA LYS A 177 -10.37 -9.54 17.09
C LYS A 177 -9.52 -9.52 18.35
N VAL A 178 -9.46 -8.35 18.99
CA VAL A 178 -8.68 -8.17 20.22
C VAL A 178 -9.30 -9.02 21.34
N GLY A 179 -8.47 -9.77 22.07
CA GLY A 179 -8.94 -10.66 23.14
C GLY A 179 -9.40 -12.05 22.69
N GLU A 180 -9.23 -12.41 21.42
CA GLU A 180 -9.57 -13.73 20.90
C GLU A 180 -8.38 -14.37 20.16
N ASP A 181 -8.06 -15.60 20.52
CA ASP A 181 -7.06 -16.42 19.83
C ASP A 181 -7.79 -17.33 18.82
N PRO A 182 -7.60 -17.13 17.50
CA PRO A 182 -8.21 -17.97 16.47
C PRO A 182 -7.47 -19.31 16.29
N GLY A 183 -6.46 -19.60 17.12
CA GLY A 183 -5.61 -20.78 17.01
C GLY A 183 -4.42 -20.48 16.11
N ALA A 184 -4.44 -20.99 14.87
CA ALA A 184 -3.31 -20.81 13.94
C ALA A 184 -3.47 -19.60 13.01
N ALA A 185 -4.72 -19.21 12.71
CA ALA A 185 -5.02 -18.14 11.78
C ALA A 185 -6.50 -17.73 11.93
N TRP A 186 -6.82 -16.48 11.59
CA TRP A 186 -8.19 -16.11 11.27
C TRP A 186 -8.64 -16.91 10.05
N SER A 187 -9.88 -17.41 10.08
CA SER A 187 -10.40 -18.36 9.11
C SER A 187 -11.80 -18.01 8.64
N ASP A 188 -12.19 -18.54 7.48
CA ASP A 188 -13.57 -18.47 7.01
C ASP A 188 -14.48 -19.46 7.75
N ALA A 189 -15.78 -19.44 7.41
CA ALA A 189 -16.77 -20.34 7.97
C ALA A 189 -16.53 -21.84 7.64
N GLN A 190 -15.62 -22.16 6.71
CA GLN A 190 -15.21 -23.53 6.38
C GLN A 190 -13.93 -23.95 7.11
N GLY A 191 -13.27 -23.02 7.83
CA GLY A 191 -12.04 -23.26 8.57
C GLY A 191 -10.77 -23.16 7.71
N ASN A 192 -10.85 -22.62 6.50
CA ASN A 192 -9.63 -22.34 5.72
C ASN A 192 -8.89 -21.16 6.35
N TYR A 193 -7.56 -21.21 6.40
CA TYR A 193 -6.76 -20.12 6.92
C TYR A 193 -6.72 -18.95 5.94
N TRP A 194 -6.83 -17.73 6.47
CA TRP A 194 -6.82 -16.49 5.68
C TRP A 194 -5.62 -15.61 5.96
N THR A 195 -5.14 -15.57 7.21
CA THR A 195 -4.04 -14.69 7.62
C THR A 195 -2.69 -15.38 7.62
N LYS A 196 -2.60 -16.60 8.16
CA LYS A 196 -1.33 -17.33 8.26
C LYS A 196 -0.78 -17.71 6.89
N ASP A 197 0.47 -17.35 6.59
CA ASP A 197 1.12 -17.63 5.30
C ASP A 197 0.28 -17.10 4.11
N HIS A 198 -0.29 -15.91 4.26
CA HIS A 198 -1.14 -15.28 3.26
C HIS A 198 -0.87 -13.77 3.16
N THR A 199 -1.16 -13.23 1.97
CA THR A 199 -1.32 -11.79 1.76
C THR A 199 -2.81 -11.50 1.67
N LEU A 200 -3.32 -10.61 2.53
CA LEU A 200 -4.68 -10.11 2.45
C LEU A 200 -4.68 -8.76 1.75
N MET A 201 -5.53 -8.63 0.73
CA MET A 201 -5.79 -7.37 0.02
C MET A 201 -7.21 -6.91 0.36
N ARG A 202 -7.36 -5.66 0.82
CA ARG A 202 -8.66 -5.08 1.13
C ARG A 202 -9.48 -4.95 -0.15
N LYS A 203 -10.77 -5.26 -0.11
CA LYS A 203 -11.65 -5.10 -1.28
C LYS A 203 -11.92 -3.63 -1.57
N SER A 204 -12.03 -3.25 -2.84
CA SER A 204 -12.25 -1.85 -3.24
C SER A 204 -13.56 -1.26 -2.71
N SER A 205 -14.57 -2.10 -2.51
CA SER A 205 -15.86 -1.70 -1.95
C SER A 205 -15.80 -1.33 -0.46
N ILE A 206 -14.68 -1.62 0.21
CA ILE A 206 -14.47 -1.22 1.59
C ILE A 206 -13.93 0.21 1.62
N THR A 207 -14.74 1.10 2.19
CA THR A 207 -14.51 2.55 2.17
C THR A 207 -14.21 3.12 3.55
N SER A 208 -14.09 2.27 4.58
CA SER A 208 -13.79 2.67 5.96
C SER A 208 -13.20 1.49 6.74
N GLY A 209 -12.42 1.81 7.77
CA GLY A 209 -11.92 0.84 8.73
C GLY A 209 -12.96 0.44 9.78
N VAL A 210 -12.69 -0.67 10.47
CA VAL A 210 -13.47 -1.16 11.59
C VAL A 210 -13.01 -0.47 12.89
N VAL A 211 -13.82 0.49 13.36
CA VAL A 211 -13.48 1.36 14.49
C VAL A 211 -13.79 0.77 15.88
N THR A 212 -14.37 -0.42 15.95
CA THR A 212 -14.72 -1.09 17.21
C THR A 212 -14.37 -2.57 17.14
N ASN A 213 -13.82 -3.12 18.23
CA ASN A 213 -13.51 -4.54 18.33
C ASN A 213 -14.75 -5.39 18.00
N PRO A 214 -14.72 -6.22 16.94
CA PRO A 214 -15.91 -6.89 16.44
C PRO A 214 -16.34 -8.05 17.35
N LEU A 215 -17.60 -8.45 17.24
CA LEU A 215 -18.09 -9.67 17.92
C LEU A 215 -17.50 -10.93 17.28
N VAL A 216 -17.32 -10.90 15.95
CA VAL A 216 -16.73 -11.97 15.12
C VAL A 216 -15.88 -11.27 14.06
N PHE A 217 -14.65 -11.73 13.86
CA PHE A 217 -13.83 -11.32 12.73
C PHE A 217 -13.97 -12.37 11.62
N ASP A 218 -14.64 -12.00 10.53
CA ASP A 218 -14.72 -12.81 9.31
C ASP A 218 -13.96 -12.08 8.19
N PRO A 219 -12.75 -12.55 7.82
CA PRO A 219 -11.93 -11.86 6.85
C PRO A 219 -12.58 -11.81 5.46
N THR A 220 -13.48 -12.75 5.12
CA THR A 220 -14.10 -12.84 3.79
C THR A 220 -14.96 -11.62 3.43
N MET A 221 -15.42 -10.90 4.46
CA MET A 221 -16.29 -9.74 4.33
C MET A 221 -15.55 -8.52 3.76
N GLU A 222 -14.26 -8.37 4.07
CA GLU A 222 -13.51 -7.15 3.78
C GLU A 222 -12.23 -7.39 2.98
N TRP A 223 -11.75 -8.64 2.93
CA TRP A 223 -10.47 -9.00 2.36
C TRP A 223 -10.61 -10.06 1.27
N ASP A 224 -9.70 -10.03 0.32
CA ASP A 224 -9.37 -11.14 -0.57
C ASP A 224 -8.03 -11.73 -0.12
N SER A 225 -7.94 -13.05 -0.04
CA SER A 225 -6.72 -13.75 0.39
C SER A 225 -5.93 -14.28 -0.80
N LEU A 226 -4.65 -13.95 -0.83
CA LEU A 226 -3.66 -14.33 -1.83
C LEU A 226 -2.60 -15.22 -1.17
N PRO A 227 -1.85 -16.04 -1.94
CA PRO A 227 -0.77 -16.85 -1.39
C PRO A 227 0.30 -16.03 -0.67
N ALA A 228 1.01 -16.66 0.29
CA ALA A 228 2.19 -16.07 0.95
C ALA A 228 3.16 -15.42 -0.05
N ASN A 229 3.79 -14.31 0.37
CA ASN A 229 4.76 -13.55 -0.42
C ASN A 229 4.18 -12.97 -1.73
N THR A 230 2.88 -12.68 -1.76
CA THR A 230 2.33 -11.82 -2.80
C THR A 230 2.55 -10.37 -2.38
N PHE A 231 3.24 -9.59 -3.21
CA PHE A 231 3.67 -8.21 -2.97
C PHE A 231 3.35 -7.29 -4.16
N GLU A 232 2.71 -7.82 -5.21
CA GLU A 232 2.45 -7.10 -6.45
C GLU A 232 1.61 -5.84 -6.20
N ASN A 233 0.69 -5.91 -5.23
CA ASN A 233 -0.28 -4.85 -4.93
C ASN A 233 0.28 -3.76 -4.00
N LEU A 234 1.31 -4.07 -3.20
CA LEU A 234 1.94 -3.06 -2.34
C LEU A 234 2.37 -1.82 -3.12
N GLY A 235 2.12 -0.67 -2.54
CA GLY A 235 2.31 0.64 -3.13
C GLY A 235 1.07 1.16 -3.89
N PHE A 236 -0.06 0.45 -3.85
CA PHE A 236 -1.29 0.87 -4.51
C PHE A 236 -2.55 0.19 -3.94
N HIS A 237 -3.61 0.97 -3.75
CA HIS A 237 -4.92 0.44 -3.40
C HIS A 237 -6.05 1.07 -4.24
N ASN A 238 -6.88 0.23 -4.83
CA ASN A 238 -8.09 0.67 -5.53
C ASN A 238 -9.26 0.71 -4.55
N CYS A 239 -9.91 1.86 -4.41
CA CYS A 239 -11.03 2.06 -3.48
C CYS A 239 -12.18 2.83 -4.13
N ASP A 240 -13.42 2.41 -3.84
CA ASP A 240 -14.65 3.03 -4.33
C ASP A 240 -14.88 4.43 -3.72
N CYS A 241 -14.05 4.83 -2.74
CA CYS A 241 -13.98 6.22 -2.26
C CYS A 241 -13.61 7.23 -3.35
N ASN A 242 -13.02 6.75 -4.43
CA ASN A 242 -12.77 7.52 -5.63
C ASN A 242 -13.76 7.14 -6.73
N ASP A 243 -15.04 7.53 -6.56
CA ASP A 243 -16.11 7.39 -7.57
C ASP A 243 -15.80 8.10 -8.90
N ASN A 244 -14.71 8.87 -8.96
CA ASN A 244 -14.11 9.27 -10.21
C ASN A 244 -13.44 8.05 -10.86
N THR A 245 -14.28 7.16 -11.42
CA THR A 245 -13.96 6.31 -12.58
C THR A 245 -13.67 7.13 -13.85
N ASN A 246 -13.32 8.40 -13.71
CA ASN A 246 -12.42 9.01 -14.66
C ASN A 246 -11.06 8.45 -14.32
N LEU A 247 -10.41 7.76 -15.26
CA LEU A 247 -8.98 7.50 -15.24
C LEU A 247 -8.23 8.82 -14.96
N LEU A 248 -8.12 9.19 -13.69
CA LEU A 248 -7.14 10.12 -13.19
C LEU A 248 -5.87 9.27 -13.13
N GLU A 249 -5.26 9.06 -14.30
CA GLU A 249 -3.83 8.86 -14.41
C GLU A 249 -3.23 9.82 -13.40
N SER A 250 -2.65 9.34 -12.28
CA SER A 250 -2.07 10.20 -11.24
C SER A 250 -1.38 11.33 -11.97
N ALA A 251 -1.82 12.56 -11.75
CA ALA A 251 -1.55 13.71 -12.60
C ALA A 251 -0.07 14.13 -12.53
N SER A 252 0.80 13.24 -12.99
CA SER A 252 2.05 13.48 -13.67
C SER A 252 1.69 13.58 -15.14
N SER A 253 0.88 14.58 -15.54
CA SER A 253 0.50 14.77 -16.95
C SER A 253 1.72 15.27 -17.72
N ILE A 254 2.65 14.34 -17.97
CA ILE A 254 3.83 14.55 -18.77
C ILE A 254 3.36 14.54 -20.22
N THR A 255 3.39 15.72 -20.84
CA THR A 255 3.07 15.92 -22.25
C THR A 255 4.37 16.13 -23.01
N ILE A 256 4.48 15.48 -24.17
CA ILE A 256 5.61 15.67 -25.08
C ILE A 256 5.06 16.10 -26.44
N TYR A 257 5.51 17.24 -26.93
CA TYR A 257 5.06 17.78 -28.21
C TYR A 257 6.20 18.51 -28.96
N PRO A 258 6.17 18.53 -30.30
CA PRO A 258 5.23 17.79 -31.15
C PRO A 258 5.55 16.28 -31.15
N ASN A 259 4.51 15.45 -31.27
CA ASN A 259 4.64 14.00 -31.43
C ASN A 259 3.48 13.47 -32.29
N PRO A 260 3.72 13.05 -33.55
CA PRO A 260 5.01 13.00 -34.23
C PRO A 260 5.65 14.39 -34.43
N SER A 261 6.98 14.47 -34.35
CA SER A 261 7.75 15.69 -34.58
C SER A 261 8.31 15.74 -35.99
N SER A 262 8.22 16.89 -36.66
CA SER A 262 8.91 17.16 -37.95
C SER A 262 10.28 17.83 -37.76
N THR A 263 10.63 18.16 -36.52
CA THR A 263 11.91 18.74 -36.11
C THR A 263 12.59 17.83 -35.10
N ASN A 264 13.91 17.89 -34.97
CA ASN A 264 14.62 17.15 -33.93
C ASN A 264 14.33 17.69 -32.51
N THR A 265 13.72 18.88 -32.36
CA THR A 265 13.36 19.44 -31.05
C THR A 265 11.98 18.99 -30.58
N ILE A 266 11.90 18.56 -29.32
CA ILE A 266 10.67 18.27 -28.58
C ILE A 266 10.62 19.05 -27.26
N LYS A 267 9.41 19.44 -26.86
CA LYS A 267 9.11 20.08 -25.58
C LYS A 267 8.40 19.09 -24.67
N ILE A 268 8.77 19.13 -23.39
CA ILE A 268 8.27 18.26 -22.34
C ILE A 268 7.69 19.17 -21.27
N ASN A 269 6.40 19.05 -20.99
CA ASN A 269 5.74 19.74 -19.89
C ASN A 269 5.24 18.70 -18.89
N SER A 270 5.44 18.96 -17.60
CA SER A 270 5.07 18.08 -16.49
C SER A 270 4.41 18.90 -15.38
N LEU A 271 3.42 18.33 -14.69
CA LEU A 271 2.84 18.94 -13.48
C LEU A 271 3.75 18.79 -12.25
N SER A 272 4.70 17.87 -12.31
CA SER A 272 5.69 17.61 -11.25
C SER A 272 7.08 18.01 -11.71
N ILE A 273 7.93 18.33 -10.73
CA ILE A 273 9.32 18.69 -10.97
C ILE A 273 10.05 17.57 -11.73
N ILE A 274 10.66 17.91 -12.86
CA ILE A 274 11.49 17.01 -13.65
C ILE A 274 12.91 17.03 -13.08
N ASN A 275 13.41 15.86 -12.67
CA ASN A 275 14.77 15.70 -12.16
C ASN A 275 15.73 15.21 -13.23
N ALA A 276 15.27 14.37 -14.16
CA ALA A 276 16.08 13.85 -15.25
C ALA A 276 15.24 13.45 -16.46
N ILE A 277 15.83 13.57 -17.65
CA ILE A 277 15.28 13.10 -18.92
C ILE A 277 16.33 12.24 -19.61
N ARG A 278 15.93 11.03 -20.01
CA ARG A 278 16.75 10.10 -20.78
C ARG A 278 16.07 9.78 -22.10
N VAL A 279 16.85 9.69 -23.17
CA VAL A 279 16.37 9.34 -24.51
C VAL A 279 17.00 8.03 -24.93
N TYR A 280 16.18 7.10 -25.40
CA TYR A 280 16.61 5.80 -25.92
C TYR A 280 16.17 5.64 -27.37
N ASN A 281 16.96 4.92 -28.17
CA ASN A 281 16.54 4.49 -29.51
C ASN A 281 15.63 3.25 -29.44
N LYS A 282 15.12 2.81 -30.59
CA LYS A 282 14.30 1.59 -30.70
C LYS A 282 14.98 0.29 -30.27
N LEU A 283 16.31 0.27 -30.16
CA LEU A 283 17.10 -0.86 -29.68
C LEU A 283 17.33 -0.80 -28.16
N GLY A 284 16.78 0.20 -27.46
CA GLY A 284 16.96 0.39 -26.02
C GLY A 284 18.30 1.03 -25.63
N GLN A 285 19.12 1.46 -26.59
CA GLN A 285 20.38 2.14 -26.32
C GLN A 285 20.11 3.58 -25.87
N MET A 286 20.73 3.99 -24.76
CA MET A 286 20.63 5.37 -24.25
C MET A 286 21.47 6.32 -25.11
N LEU A 287 20.84 7.38 -25.60
CA LEU A 287 21.44 8.40 -26.46
C LEU A 287 21.69 9.71 -25.70
N ILE A 288 20.80 10.05 -24.77
CA ILE A 288 20.85 11.29 -23.98
C ILE A 288 20.53 10.95 -22.53
N ASP A 289 21.31 11.52 -21.60
CA ASP A 289 20.98 11.60 -20.18
C ASP A 289 21.17 13.05 -19.72
N ARG A 290 20.07 13.72 -19.39
CA ARG A 290 20.07 15.13 -18.99
C ARG A 290 19.44 15.27 -17.61
N LYS A 291 20.22 15.73 -16.64
CA LYS A 291 19.70 16.20 -15.36
C LYS A 291 19.03 17.57 -15.55
N ILE A 292 17.85 17.73 -14.97
CA ILE A 292 17.08 18.98 -15.02
C ILE A 292 17.02 19.56 -13.61
N ASN A 293 17.35 20.84 -13.48
CA ASN A 293 17.41 21.55 -12.19
C ASN A 293 16.02 21.99 -11.75
N ASN A 294 15.20 21.02 -11.37
CA ASN A 294 13.90 21.23 -10.77
C ASN A 294 12.90 22.08 -11.57
N LEU A 295 12.84 21.90 -12.89
CA LEU A 295 11.88 22.59 -13.76
C LEU A 295 10.68 21.68 -14.06
N THR A 296 9.52 22.29 -14.28
CA THR A 296 8.30 21.60 -14.77
C THR A 296 8.25 21.52 -16.31
N GLU A 297 9.16 22.21 -17.00
CA GLU A 297 9.27 22.23 -18.45
C GLU A 297 10.71 21.99 -18.89
N ALA A 298 10.90 21.30 -20.01
CA ALA A 298 12.20 21.05 -20.61
C ALA A 298 12.11 20.94 -22.13
N GLU A 299 13.19 21.32 -22.81
CA GLU A 299 13.34 21.16 -24.25
C GLU A 299 14.51 20.22 -24.55
N ILE A 300 14.28 19.22 -25.40
CA ILE A 300 15.26 18.20 -25.78
C ILE A 300 15.38 18.20 -27.30
N THR A 301 16.63 18.19 -27.77
CA THR A 301 16.96 17.95 -29.18
C THR A 301 17.33 16.47 -29.33
N LEU A 302 16.51 15.73 -30.08
CA LEU A 302 16.74 14.35 -30.48
C LEU A 302 17.91 14.29 -31.48
N PRO A 303 18.55 13.11 -31.66
CA PRO A 303 19.49 12.92 -32.75
C PRO A 303 18.86 13.20 -34.12
N ASP A 304 19.66 13.61 -35.10
CA ASP A 304 19.23 13.96 -36.47
C ASP A 304 18.81 12.76 -37.34
N GLU A 305 18.42 11.65 -36.70
CA GLU A 305 17.96 10.43 -37.37
C GLU A 305 16.43 10.33 -37.22
N LYS A 306 15.74 10.16 -38.35
CA LYS A 306 14.28 9.98 -38.35
C LYS A 306 13.96 8.57 -37.86
N ASP A 307 13.56 8.45 -36.60
CA ASP A 307 13.25 7.17 -35.96
C ASP A 307 12.27 7.35 -34.79
N ILE A 308 11.97 6.22 -34.14
CA ILE A 308 11.22 6.15 -32.89
C ILE A 308 12.19 6.27 -31.71
N TYR A 309 11.89 7.19 -30.81
CA TYR A 309 12.61 7.41 -29.58
C TYR A 309 11.72 7.15 -28.36
N PHE A 310 12.31 6.63 -27.29
CA PHE A 310 11.64 6.48 -26.00
C PHE A 310 12.22 7.52 -25.03
N ILE A 311 11.37 8.38 -24.50
CA ILE A 311 11.74 9.47 -23.60
C ILE A 311 11.32 9.08 -22.19
N SER A 312 12.29 8.77 -21.34
CA SER A 312 12.10 8.44 -19.93
C SER A 312 12.31 9.69 -19.08
N ILE A 313 11.34 10.02 -18.25
CA ILE A 313 11.26 11.27 -17.50
C ILE A 313 11.09 10.92 -16.03
N LYS A 314 12.10 11.28 -15.23
CA LYS A 314 12.11 11.07 -13.78
C LYS A 314 11.59 12.32 -13.09
N THR A 315 10.60 12.13 -12.22
CA THR A 315 10.03 13.15 -11.34
C THR A 315 10.11 12.68 -9.89
N ALA A 316 9.64 13.52 -8.96
CA ALA A 316 9.47 13.15 -7.55
C ALA A 316 8.53 11.95 -7.35
N HIS A 317 7.56 11.74 -8.25
CA HIS A 317 6.57 10.65 -8.18
C HIS A 317 6.96 9.44 -9.05
N GLY A 318 8.24 9.28 -9.36
CA GLY A 318 8.76 8.15 -10.13
C GLY A 318 9.04 8.47 -11.60
N ILE A 319 9.16 7.42 -12.41
CA ILE A 319 9.62 7.49 -13.80
C ILE A 319 8.45 7.18 -14.74
N LYS A 320 8.27 8.01 -15.77
CA LYS A 320 7.34 7.76 -16.88
C LYS A 320 8.09 7.76 -18.20
N THR A 321 7.76 6.82 -19.07
CA THR A 321 8.35 6.72 -20.41
C THR A 321 7.28 6.99 -21.47
N LYS A 322 7.56 7.88 -22.42
CA LYS A 322 6.67 8.18 -23.56
C LYS A 322 7.41 7.93 -24.86
N ARG A 323 6.71 7.37 -25.85
CA ARG A 323 7.21 7.16 -27.21
C ARG A 323 7.06 8.43 -28.03
N VAL A 324 8.12 8.84 -28.74
CA VAL A 324 8.13 9.96 -29.67
C VAL A 324 8.54 9.48 -31.06
N ILE A 325 7.84 9.96 -32.09
CA ILE A 325 8.15 9.66 -33.49
C ILE A 325 8.76 10.92 -34.13
N PHE A 326 10.02 10.86 -34.56
CA PHE A 326 10.65 11.90 -35.37
C PHE A 326 10.69 11.46 -36.84
N HIS A 327 10.08 12.24 -37.74
CA HIS A 327 9.80 11.81 -39.13
C HIS A 327 10.28 12.79 -40.20
#